data_AF-A0A0U1KX78-F1
#
_entry.id   AF-A0A0U1KX78-F1
#
_cell.length_a   1.000
_cell.length_b   1.000
_cell.length_c   1.000
_cell.angle_alpha   90.00
_cell.angle_beta   90.00
_cell.angle_gamma   90.00
#
_symmetry.space_group_name_H-M   'P 1'
#
loop_
_entity.id
_entity.type
_entity.pdbx_description
1 polymer ?
#
loop_
_entity_poly.entity_id
_entity_poly.type
_entity_poly.pdbx_seq_one_letter_code
_entity_poly.pdbx_strand_id
1 'polypeptide(L)'
;MRDLEQGLEQMKRVPSQDAEMQLLPGDKPGESIVQITVKQKKPWKVVLSLDDSGSKATGKLQESETFSLDNLFGINDLFNISFNSDAERKGDQYGTKGDSFSYSFPQGYWTYSLSSSVYKYHQTIENLGTSFVPSGHTRNLELKAEKLVYRDQTRKTSLAFSLIRSRSKSYIDDTEIEIQRRKTTAAKLALNQREQRDGSIASYLIVK
;
A
#
# COMPACT_ATOMS: atom_id res chain seq x y z
N MET A 1 24.69 14.73 9.72
CA MET A 1 23.79 14.07 10.71
C MET A 1 22.44 13.69 10.11
N ARG A 2 21.65 14.61 9.56
CA ARG A 2 20.31 14.30 8.99
C ARG A 2 20.33 13.22 7.89
N ASP A 3 21.35 13.22 7.03
CA ASP A 3 21.48 12.19 5.98
C ASP A 3 21.67 10.78 6.57
N LEU A 4 22.43 10.67 7.66
CA LEU A 4 22.66 9.40 8.36
C LEU A 4 21.39 8.91 9.06
N GLU A 5 20.65 9.82 9.70
CA GLU A 5 19.34 9.52 10.28
C GLU A 5 18.33 9.05 9.23
N GLN A 6 18.34 9.71 8.06
CA GLN A 6 17.49 9.32 6.93
C GLN A 6 17.88 7.95 6.39
N GLY A 7 19.17 7.68 6.20
CA GLY A 7 19.66 6.37 5.78
C GLY A 7 19.26 5.27 6.77
N LEU A 8 19.51 5.49 8.06
CA LEU A 8 19.15 4.56 9.12
C LEU A 8 17.64 4.30 9.18
N GLU A 9 16.81 5.33 9.01
CA GLU A 9 15.36 5.16 8.96
C GLU A 9 14.92 4.32 7.76
N GLN A 10 15.50 4.55 6.57
CA GLN A 10 15.15 3.76 5.39
C GLN A 10 15.55 2.29 5.56
N MET A 11 16.66 2.01 6.25
CA MET A 11 17.01 0.65 6.66
C MET A 11 15.98 0.09 7.66
N LYS A 12 15.60 0.87 8.68
CA LYS A 12 14.56 0.46 9.65
C LYS A 12 13.14 0.35 9.07
N ARG A 13 12.91 0.82 7.83
CA ARG A 13 11.63 0.65 7.13
C ARG A 13 11.32 -0.81 6.84
N VAL A 14 12.35 -1.64 6.69
CA VAL A 14 12.22 -3.06 6.33
C VAL A 14 11.88 -3.88 7.58
N PRO A 15 10.67 -4.46 7.68
CA PRO A 15 10.23 -5.17 8.89
C PRO A 15 11.13 -6.33 9.32
N SER A 16 11.72 -7.03 8.35
CA SER A 16 12.61 -8.16 8.60
C SER A 16 14.03 -7.77 9.04
N GLN A 17 14.35 -6.49 9.23
CA GLN A 17 15.69 -6.09 9.71
C GLN A 17 15.64 -5.03 10.80
N ASP A 18 16.62 -5.10 11.69
CA ASP A 18 16.88 -4.09 12.70
C ASP A 18 18.30 -3.53 12.49
N ALA A 19 18.40 -2.23 12.26
CA ALA A 19 19.64 -1.55 11.94
C ALA A 19 20.05 -0.63 13.10
N GLU A 20 21.30 -0.72 13.54
CA GLU A 20 21.90 0.13 14.56
C GLU A 20 23.06 0.91 13.95
N MET A 21 23.20 2.17 14.33
CA MET A 21 24.28 3.04 13.85
C MET A 21 25.09 3.56 15.03
N GLN A 22 26.42 3.51 14.90
CA GLN A 22 27.38 4.06 15.85
C GLN A 22 28.39 4.93 15.13
N LEU A 23 28.80 6.03 15.76
CA LEU A 23 29.87 6.89 15.27
C LEU A 23 31.13 6.58 16.06
N LEU A 24 32.16 6.08 15.37
CA LEU A 24 33.47 5.80 15.95
C LEU A 24 34.47 6.90 15.55
N PRO A 25 35.53 7.14 16.33
CA PRO A 25 36.60 8.05 15.95
C PRO A 25 37.26 7.62 14.64
N GLY A 26 37.54 8.56 13.74
CA GLY A 26 38.35 8.31 12.55
C GLY A 26 39.84 8.42 12.82
N ASP A 27 40.66 8.05 11.84
CA ASP A 27 42.13 8.06 11.96
C ASP A 27 42.71 9.48 11.95
N LYS A 28 42.00 10.46 11.39
CA LYS A 28 42.42 11.87 11.35
C LYS A 28 41.46 12.78 12.12
N PRO A 29 41.95 13.93 12.61
CA PRO A 29 41.10 14.96 13.21
C PRO A 29 39.98 15.39 12.25
N GLY A 30 38.74 15.35 12.74
CA GLY A 30 37.54 15.71 11.96
C GLY A 30 36.91 14.55 11.18
N GLU A 31 37.50 13.35 11.19
CA GLU A 31 36.92 12.15 10.59
C GLU A 31 36.13 11.33 11.62
N SER A 32 35.12 10.62 11.15
CA SER A 32 34.36 9.66 11.95
C SER A 32 33.97 8.48 11.09
N ILE A 33 34.05 7.28 11.64
CA ILE A 33 33.62 6.05 10.99
C ILE A 33 32.15 5.81 11.37
N VAL A 34 31.29 5.67 10.36
CA VAL A 34 29.89 5.30 10.57
C VAL A 34 29.79 3.78 10.52
N GLN A 35 29.69 3.15 11.69
CA GLN A 35 29.49 1.71 11.78
C GLN A 35 27.99 1.41 11.79
N ILE A 36 27.54 0.56 10.87
CA ILE A 36 26.16 0.11 10.78
C ILE A 36 26.12 -1.40 11.03
N THR A 37 25.32 -1.81 12.02
CA THR A 37 25.07 -3.22 12.33
C THR A 37 23.64 -3.56 11.94
N VAL A 38 23.44 -4.60 11.12
CA VAL A 38 22.10 -5.02 10.67
C VAL A 38 21.83 -6.45 11.12
N LYS A 39 20.77 -6.62 11.91
CA LYS A 39 20.26 -7.93 12.32
C LYS A 39 19.07 -8.28 11.44
N GLN A 40 19.24 -9.27 10.57
CA GLN A 40 18.18 -9.73 9.67
C GLN A 40 17.42 -10.92 10.29
N LYS A 41 16.11 -10.94 10.06
CA LYS A 41 15.20 -12.04 10.36
C LYS A 41 14.69 -12.64 9.04
N LYS A 42 13.73 -13.56 9.12
CA LYS A 42 13.09 -14.11 7.92
C LYS A 42 12.51 -12.97 7.07
N PRO A 43 12.90 -12.85 5.78
CA PRO A 43 12.52 -11.74 4.92
C PRO A 43 11.13 -11.90 4.31
N TRP A 44 10.31 -12.84 4.80
CA TRP A 44 8.97 -13.08 4.27
C TRP A 44 7.97 -13.25 5.40
N LYS A 45 6.73 -12.89 5.12
CA LYS A 45 5.61 -12.99 6.04
C LYS A 45 4.35 -13.41 5.30
N VAL A 46 3.55 -14.26 5.92
CA VAL A 46 2.18 -14.57 5.49
C VAL A 46 1.23 -14.05 6.56
N VAL A 47 0.17 -13.38 6.13
CA VAL A 47 -0.95 -12.95 6.98
C VAL A 47 -2.23 -13.51 6.39
N LEU A 48 -2.99 -14.22 7.21
CA LEU A 48 -4.34 -14.67 6.91
C LEU A 48 -5.31 -13.91 7.81
N SER A 49 -6.40 -13.40 7.25
CA SER A 49 -7.44 -12.72 8.03
C SER A 49 -8.83 -13.19 7.63
N LEU A 50 -9.75 -13.06 8.59
CA LEU A 50 -11.18 -13.27 8.39
C LEU A 50 -11.91 -12.16 9.17
N ASP A 51 -12.77 -11.41 8.51
CA ASP A 51 -13.52 -10.30 9.11
C ASP A 51 -14.91 -10.14 8.47
N ASP A 52 -15.76 -9.28 9.04
CA ASP A 52 -17.13 -9.04 8.56
C ASP A 52 -17.30 -7.67 7.87
N SER A 53 -16.22 -7.14 7.29
CA SER A 53 -16.18 -5.81 6.66
C SER A 53 -16.91 -5.72 5.32
N GLY A 54 -17.32 -6.85 4.75
CA GLY A 54 -18.04 -6.92 3.48
C GLY A 54 -19.49 -6.44 3.56
N SER A 55 -20.16 -6.43 2.41
CA SER A 55 -21.56 -6.00 2.32
C SER A 55 -22.51 -7.20 2.29
N LYS A 56 -23.72 -7.04 2.84
CA LYS A 56 -24.76 -8.10 2.73
C LYS A 56 -25.09 -8.48 1.28
N ALA A 57 -24.93 -7.55 0.35
CA ALA A 57 -25.24 -7.73 -1.06
C ALA A 57 -24.15 -8.52 -1.82
N THR A 58 -22.93 -8.57 -1.30
CA THR A 58 -21.76 -9.14 -1.99
C THR A 58 -20.96 -10.13 -1.13
N GLY A 59 -21.45 -10.46 0.07
CA GLY A 59 -20.78 -11.28 1.07
C GLY A 59 -20.24 -10.42 2.22
N LYS A 60 -20.77 -10.62 3.42
CA LYS A 60 -20.39 -9.87 4.62
C LYS A 60 -19.06 -10.39 5.18
N LEU A 61 -18.93 -11.70 5.31
CA LEU A 61 -17.70 -12.35 5.74
C LEU A 61 -16.66 -12.32 4.61
N GLN A 62 -15.49 -11.75 4.89
CA GLN A 62 -14.37 -11.62 3.96
C GLN A 62 -13.16 -12.37 4.50
N GLU A 63 -12.47 -13.09 3.62
CA GLU A 63 -11.16 -13.69 3.88
C GLU A 63 -10.07 -12.94 3.09
N SER A 64 -8.88 -12.84 3.67
CA SER A 64 -7.71 -12.31 2.96
C SER A 64 -6.44 -13.10 3.24
N GLU A 65 -5.63 -13.24 2.20
CA GLU A 65 -4.32 -13.85 2.25
C GLU A 65 -3.30 -12.86 1.71
N THR A 66 -2.33 -12.46 2.53
CA THR A 66 -1.27 -11.53 2.15
C THR A 66 0.09 -12.18 2.31
N PHE A 67 0.88 -12.14 1.23
CA PHE A 67 2.29 -12.52 1.25
C PHE A 67 3.16 -11.27 1.08
N SER A 68 4.09 -11.09 2.01
CA SER A 68 5.07 -10.00 2.02
C SER A 68 6.47 -10.57 1.84
N LEU A 69 7.27 -9.88 1.03
CA LEU A 69 8.69 -10.17 0.85
C LEU A 69 9.48 -8.86 1.02
N ASP A 70 10.39 -8.89 1.98
CA ASP A 70 11.19 -7.77 2.44
C ASP A 70 12.58 -7.84 1.81
N ASN A 71 13.07 -6.70 1.32
CA ASN A 71 14.42 -6.49 0.81
C ASN A 71 14.83 -7.46 -0.32
N LEU A 72 13.94 -7.68 -1.29
CA LEU A 72 14.15 -8.64 -2.39
C LEU A 72 15.42 -8.36 -3.19
N PHE A 73 15.75 -7.08 -3.42
CA PHE A 73 16.93 -6.68 -4.19
C PHE A 73 18.07 -6.13 -3.33
N GLY A 74 17.97 -6.19 -2.00
CA GLY A 74 18.99 -5.65 -1.11
C GLY A 74 19.02 -4.12 -1.04
N ILE A 75 17.99 -3.43 -1.53
CA ILE A 75 17.90 -1.96 -1.61
C ILE A 75 16.89 -1.37 -0.62
N ASN A 76 16.53 -2.12 0.43
CA ASN A 76 15.47 -1.80 1.38
C ASN A 76 14.08 -1.71 0.70
N ASP A 77 13.87 -2.52 -0.32
CA ASP A 77 12.61 -2.63 -1.04
C ASP A 77 11.59 -3.49 -0.28
N LEU A 78 10.30 -3.25 -0.52
CA LEU A 78 9.19 -3.98 0.09
C LEU A 78 8.24 -4.42 -1.02
N PHE A 79 7.91 -5.70 -1.02
CA PHE A 79 6.95 -6.32 -1.93
C PHE A 79 5.79 -6.91 -1.14
N ASN A 80 4.55 -6.68 -1.59
CA ASN A 80 3.37 -7.34 -1.05
C ASN A 80 2.42 -7.76 -2.17
N ILE A 81 1.83 -8.93 -2.02
CA ILE A 81 0.71 -9.40 -2.82
C ILE A 81 -0.39 -9.87 -1.89
N SER A 82 -1.64 -9.52 -2.19
CA SER A 82 -2.79 -9.89 -1.38
C SER A 82 -3.94 -10.37 -2.26
N PHE A 83 -4.60 -11.42 -1.81
CA PHE A 83 -5.82 -11.98 -2.40
C PHE A 83 -6.93 -11.89 -1.37
N ASN A 84 -8.13 -11.49 -1.79
CA ASN A 84 -9.29 -11.38 -0.92
C ASN A 84 -10.54 -11.90 -1.61
N SER A 85 -11.43 -12.51 -0.85
CA SER A 85 -12.71 -13.03 -1.35
C SER A 85 -13.77 -13.02 -0.25
N ASP A 86 -15.04 -13.09 -0.65
CA ASP A 86 -16.08 -13.46 0.30
C ASP A 86 -15.90 -14.92 0.76
N ALA A 87 -16.12 -15.16 2.05
CA ALA A 87 -15.99 -16.49 2.65
C ALA A 87 -17.35 -17.20 2.84
N GLU A 88 -18.45 -16.61 2.34
CA GLU A 88 -19.82 -17.09 2.60
C GLU A 88 -20.26 -18.23 1.68
N ARG A 89 -19.42 -18.63 0.71
CA ARG A 89 -19.63 -19.78 -0.21
C ARG A 89 -21.00 -19.78 -0.90
N LYS A 90 -21.52 -18.59 -1.22
CA LYS A 90 -22.80 -18.36 -1.90
C LYS A 90 -22.59 -17.78 -3.29
N GLY A 91 -21.61 -18.30 -4.01
CA GLY A 91 -21.15 -17.79 -5.30
C GLY A 91 -22.26 -17.62 -6.35
N ASP A 92 -23.32 -18.43 -6.29
CA ASP A 92 -24.46 -18.34 -7.22
C ASP A 92 -25.40 -17.15 -6.90
N GLN A 93 -25.36 -16.65 -5.67
CA GLN A 93 -26.18 -15.52 -5.21
C GLN A 93 -25.40 -14.21 -5.22
N TYR A 94 -24.12 -14.24 -4.85
CA TYR A 94 -23.27 -13.06 -4.78
C TYR A 94 -21.80 -13.43 -4.61
N GLY A 95 -20.92 -12.45 -4.74
CA GLY A 95 -19.55 -12.60 -4.29
C GLY A 95 -18.68 -11.36 -4.48
N THR A 96 -17.54 -11.37 -3.80
CA THR A 96 -16.45 -10.41 -3.98
C THR A 96 -15.14 -11.14 -4.23
N LYS A 97 -14.32 -10.60 -5.11
CA LYS A 97 -12.91 -11.00 -5.27
C LYS A 97 -12.05 -9.77 -5.46
N GLY A 98 -10.89 -9.76 -4.83
CA GLY A 98 -9.89 -8.72 -5.02
C GLY A 98 -8.48 -9.29 -5.02
N ASP A 99 -7.68 -8.75 -5.92
CA ASP A 99 -6.26 -9.03 -6.01
C ASP A 99 -5.53 -7.70 -5.91
N SER A 100 -4.48 -7.63 -5.11
CA SER A 100 -3.65 -6.42 -5.03
C SER A 100 -2.18 -6.74 -4.94
N PHE A 101 -1.38 -5.82 -5.45
CA PHE A 101 0.06 -5.89 -5.48
C PHE A 101 0.63 -4.52 -5.14
N SER A 102 1.72 -4.49 -4.38
CA SER A 102 2.50 -3.28 -4.12
C SER A 102 3.99 -3.58 -4.08
N TYR A 103 4.77 -2.64 -4.58
CA TYR A 103 6.22 -2.63 -4.51
C TYR A 103 6.71 -1.22 -4.20
N SER A 104 7.69 -1.10 -3.30
CA SER A 104 8.29 0.20 -2.97
C SER A 104 9.78 0.08 -2.67
N PHE A 105 10.55 1.10 -2.99
CA PHE A 105 11.97 1.16 -2.62
C PHE A 105 12.39 2.61 -2.33
N PRO A 106 13.31 2.83 -1.38
CA PRO A 106 13.87 4.13 -1.09
C PRO A 106 15.11 4.43 -1.93
N GLN A 107 15.37 5.72 -2.13
CA GLN A 107 16.63 6.24 -2.65
C GLN A 107 16.96 7.56 -1.94
N GLY A 108 17.72 7.48 -0.85
CA GLY A 108 18.03 8.61 0.02
C GLY A 108 16.77 9.24 0.62
N TYR A 109 16.47 10.47 0.19
CA TYR A 109 15.27 11.22 0.61
C TYR A 109 14.02 10.88 -0.20
N TRP A 110 14.14 10.07 -1.25
CA TRP A 110 13.02 9.65 -2.08
C TRP A 110 12.52 8.26 -1.70
N THR A 111 11.22 8.03 -1.88
CA THR A 111 10.59 6.72 -1.87
C THR A 111 9.73 6.59 -3.12
N TYR A 112 9.97 5.55 -3.90
CA TYR A 112 9.17 5.22 -5.08
C TYR A 112 8.24 4.07 -4.76
N SER A 113 7.03 4.08 -5.31
CA SER A 113 6.05 3.03 -5.09
C SER A 113 5.23 2.77 -6.34
N LEU A 114 4.93 1.50 -6.57
CA LEU A 114 4.02 0.99 -7.59
C LEU A 114 2.97 0.15 -6.87
N SER A 115 1.69 0.40 -7.12
CA SER A 115 0.61 -0.45 -6.64
C SER A 115 -0.41 -0.71 -7.75
N SER A 116 -0.99 -1.90 -7.73
CA SER A 116 -2.11 -2.26 -8.59
C SER A 116 -3.13 -3.06 -7.83
N SER A 117 -4.40 -2.85 -8.13
CA SER A 117 -5.48 -3.66 -7.56
C SER A 117 -6.56 -3.93 -8.59
N VAL A 118 -7.19 -5.09 -8.47
CA VAL A 118 -8.37 -5.49 -9.22
C VAL A 118 -9.41 -5.88 -8.20
N TYR A 119 -10.63 -5.38 -8.35
CA TYR A 119 -11.77 -5.75 -7.55
C TYR A 119 -12.91 -6.17 -8.47
N LYS A 120 -13.61 -7.24 -8.10
CA LYS A 120 -14.76 -7.80 -8.81
C LYS A 120 -15.88 -8.04 -7.81
N TYR A 121 -17.11 -7.82 -8.26
CA TYR A 121 -18.30 -8.17 -7.51
C TYR A 121 -19.39 -8.66 -8.45
N HIS A 122 -20.30 -9.46 -7.91
CA HIS A 122 -21.56 -9.80 -8.55
C HIS A 122 -22.64 -10.03 -7.48
N GLN A 123 -23.89 -9.88 -7.89
CA GLN A 123 -25.06 -10.16 -7.08
C GLN A 123 -26.17 -10.64 -7.99
N THR A 124 -26.90 -11.68 -7.60
CA THR A 124 -28.11 -12.15 -8.25
C THR A 124 -29.30 -11.46 -7.59
N ILE A 125 -30.12 -10.77 -8.39
CA ILE A 125 -31.33 -10.10 -7.93
C ILE A 125 -32.53 -10.80 -8.57
N GLU A 126 -33.42 -11.32 -7.74
CA GLU A 126 -34.69 -11.89 -8.19
C GLU A 126 -35.78 -10.81 -8.19
N ASN A 127 -36.49 -10.68 -9.31
CA ASN A 127 -37.60 -9.75 -9.47
C ASN A 127 -38.71 -10.35 -10.35
N LEU A 128 -39.93 -10.45 -9.81
CA LEU A 128 -41.16 -10.84 -10.54
C LEU A 128 -41.02 -12.09 -11.43
N GLY A 129 -40.36 -13.14 -10.94
CA GLY A 129 -40.18 -14.42 -11.66
C GLY A 129 -39.03 -14.44 -12.67
N THR A 130 -38.24 -13.37 -12.74
CA THR A 130 -36.98 -13.29 -13.50
C THR A 130 -35.82 -12.98 -12.58
N SER A 131 -34.63 -13.46 -12.91
CA SER A 131 -33.39 -13.10 -12.20
C SER A 131 -32.48 -12.31 -13.13
N PHE A 132 -31.81 -11.30 -12.60
CA PHE A 132 -30.75 -10.60 -13.31
C PHE A 132 -29.53 -10.47 -12.40
N VAL A 133 -28.33 -10.45 -12.99
CA VAL A 133 -27.05 -10.49 -12.27
C VAL A 133 -26.26 -9.22 -12.57
N PRO A 134 -26.41 -8.15 -11.77
CA PRO A 134 -25.47 -7.04 -11.79
C PRO A 134 -24.08 -7.50 -11.37
N SER A 135 -23.08 -7.13 -12.16
CA SER A 135 -21.68 -7.39 -11.84
C SER A 135 -20.80 -6.21 -12.25
N GLY A 136 -19.57 -6.19 -11.75
CA GLY A 136 -18.64 -5.14 -12.11
C GLY A 136 -17.22 -5.48 -11.74
N HIS A 137 -16.29 -4.78 -12.39
CA HIS A 137 -14.90 -4.83 -12.00
C HIS A 137 -14.24 -3.47 -12.12
N THR A 138 -13.33 -3.21 -11.18
CA THR A 138 -12.50 -2.02 -11.16
C THR A 138 -11.04 -2.42 -11.08
N ARG A 139 -10.21 -1.79 -11.91
CA ARG A 139 -8.75 -1.96 -11.94
C ARG A 139 -8.09 -0.63 -11.65
N ASN A 140 -7.18 -0.61 -10.69
CA ASN A 140 -6.39 0.55 -10.33
C ASN A 140 -4.90 0.27 -10.52
N LEU A 141 -4.18 1.30 -10.93
CA LEU A 141 -2.73 1.35 -11.01
C LEU A 141 -2.30 2.71 -10.48
N GLU A 142 -1.34 2.74 -9.55
CA GLU A 142 -0.76 3.96 -9.03
C GLU A 142 0.77 3.87 -9.06
N LEU A 143 1.39 4.91 -9.63
CA LEU A 143 2.81 5.19 -9.52
C LEU A 143 2.97 6.38 -8.59
N LYS A 144 3.79 6.27 -7.57
CA LYS A 144 4.02 7.33 -6.57
C LYS A 144 5.51 7.60 -6.39
N ALA A 145 5.87 8.87 -6.32
CA ALA A 145 7.18 9.35 -5.89
C ALA A 145 6.99 10.30 -4.72
N GLU A 146 7.64 10.02 -3.60
CA GLU A 146 7.57 10.82 -2.37
C GLU A 146 8.96 11.28 -1.98
N LYS A 147 9.12 12.55 -1.63
CA LYS A 147 10.37 13.13 -1.16
C LYS A 147 10.19 13.68 0.25
N LEU A 148 11.03 13.27 1.19
CA LEU A 148 11.19 13.97 2.46
C LEU A 148 11.84 15.34 2.19
N VAL A 149 11.08 16.42 2.39
CA VAL A 149 11.51 17.79 2.11
C VAL A 149 12.03 18.49 3.37
N TYR A 150 11.57 18.06 4.55
CA TYR A 150 12.00 18.62 5.82
C TYR A 150 11.98 17.58 6.93
N ARG A 151 12.97 17.65 7.82
CA ARG A 151 13.05 16.83 9.04
C ARG A 151 13.75 17.60 10.15
N ASP A 152 13.24 17.43 11.36
CA ASP A 152 13.90 17.72 12.62
C ASP A 152 13.65 16.58 13.63
N GLN A 153 13.98 16.79 14.91
CA GLN A 153 13.83 15.79 15.98
C GLN A 153 12.36 15.42 16.27
N THR A 154 11.41 16.28 15.91
CA THR A 154 9.98 16.19 16.24
C THR A 154 9.07 16.21 15.03
N ARG A 155 9.56 16.64 13.85
CA ARG A 155 8.74 16.89 12.66
C ARG A 155 9.34 16.25 11.43
N LYS A 156 8.46 15.75 10.56
CA LYS A 156 8.79 15.33 9.19
C LYS A 156 7.74 15.86 8.23
N THR A 157 8.21 16.42 7.12
CA THR A 157 7.34 16.87 6.04
C THR A 157 7.82 16.25 4.73
N SER A 158 6.90 15.62 4.01
CA SER A 158 7.16 15.02 2.71
C SER A 158 6.19 15.54 1.66
N LEU A 159 6.67 15.69 0.44
CA LEU A 159 5.87 15.99 -0.73
C LEU A 159 5.77 14.74 -1.60
N ALA A 160 4.57 14.35 -2.01
CA ALA A 160 4.34 13.22 -2.87
C ALA A 160 3.61 13.63 -4.15
N PHE A 161 4.01 13.01 -5.25
CA PHE A 161 3.32 13.05 -6.52
C PHE A 161 2.87 11.64 -6.88
N SER A 162 1.66 11.50 -7.42
CA SER A 162 1.14 10.21 -7.88
C SER A 162 0.45 10.31 -9.23
N LEU A 163 0.68 9.33 -10.09
CA LEU A 163 -0.07 9.11 -11.32
C LEU A 163 -0.97 7.88 -11.13
N ILE A 164 -2.27 8.07 -11.29
CA ILE A 164 -3.29 7.05 -11.03
C ILE A 164 -4.06 6.78 -12.31
N ARG A 165 -4.22 5.50 -12.64
CA ARG A 165 -5.10 5.03 -13.71
C ARG A 165 -6.14 4.09 -13.12
N SER A 166 -7.41 4.48 -13.23
CA SER A 166 -8.54 3.67 -12.81
C SER A 166 -9.43 3.32 -14.00
N ARG A 167 -9.87 2.07 -14.09
CA ARG A 167 -10.83 1.60 -15.10
C ARG A 167 -11.91 0.80 -14.41
N SER A 168 -13.16 1.18 -14.61
CA SER A 168 -14.32 0.51 -14.02
C SER A 168 -15.32 0.17 -15.12
N LYS A 169 -15.89 -1.03 -15.05
CA LYS A 169 -16.95 -1.51 -15.93
C LYS A 169 -18.03 -2.19 -15.09
N SER A 170 -19.28 -1.96 -15.46
CA SER A 170 -20.46 -2.59 -14.87
C SER A 170 -21.20 -3.39 -15.94
N TYR A 171 -21.89 -4.45 -15.53
CA TYR A 171 -22.64 -5.34 -16.39
C TYR A 171 -23.98 -5.70 -15.71
N ILE A 172 -24.95 -6.10 -16.53
CA ILE A 172 -26.14 -6.86 -16.13
C ILE A 172 -26.22 -8.06 -17.06
N ASP A 173 -26.30 -9.27 -16.50
CA ASP A 173 -26.38 -10.52 -17.28
C ASP A 173 -25.29 -10.60 -18.36
N ASP A 174 -24.05 -10.35 -17.93
CA ASP A 174 -22.83 -10.29 -18.77
C ASP A 174 -22.85 -9.23 -19.89
N THR A 175 -23.90 -8.42 -19.99
CA THR A 175 -24.01 -7.31 -20.93
C THR A 175 -23.48 -6.02 -20.29
N GLU A 176 -22.47 -5.41 -20.91
CA GLU A 176 -21.84 -4.19 -20.38
C GLU A 176 -22.81 -3.01 -20.40
N ILE A 177 -22.95 -2.31 -19.28
CA ILE A 177 -23.65 -1.03 -19.21
C ILE A 177 -22.67 0.07 -19.64
N GLU A 178 -22.59 0.35 -20.94
CA GLU A 178 -21.58 1.25 -21.49
C GLU A 178 -21.59 2.66 -20.87
N ILE A 179 -22.76 3.17 -20.51
CA ILE A 179 -22.92 4.48 -19.85
C ILE A 179 -22.30 4.53 -18.44
N GLN A 180 -22.06 3.38 -17.80
CA GLN A 180 -21.39 3.29 -16.50
C GLN A 180 -19.88 3.05 -16.60
N ARG A 181 -19.35 2.84 -17.81
CA ARG A 181 -17.91 2.65 -18.04
C ARG A 181 -17.14 3.90 -17.64
N ARG A 182 -16.18 3.74 -16.72
CA ARG A 182 -15.29 4.84 -16.30
C ARG A 182 -13.84 4.51 -16.63
N LYS A 183 -13.13 5.47 -17.20
CA LYS A 183 -11.68 5.40 -17.45
C LYS A 183 -11.07 6.72 -16.99
N THR A 184 -10.45 6.70 -15.82
CA THR A 184 -9.89 7.91 -15.20
C THR A 184 -8.37 7.83 -15.20
N THR A 185 -7.72 8.88 -15.67
CA THR A 185 -6.31 9.15 -15.36
C THR A 185 -6.28 10.38 -14.47
N ALA A 186 -5.60 10.30 -13.33
CA ALA A 186 -5.46 11.41 -12.42
C ALA A 186 -3.99 11.60 -12.05
N ALA A 187 -3.61 12.85 -11.81
CA ALA A 187 -2.39 13.21 -11.13
C ALA A 187 -2.77 13.73 -9.74
N LYS A 188 -2.00 13.36 -8.72
CA LYS A 188 -2.23 13.71 -7.32
C LYS A 188 -1.00 14.38 -6.75
N LEU A 189 -1.17 15.50 -6.07
CA LEU A 189 -0.13 16.13 -5.25
C LEU A 189 -0.55 16.04 -3.78
N ALA A 190 0.35 15.54 -2.94
CA ALA A 190 0.09 15.38 -1.52
C ALA A 190 1.22 15.94 -0.66
N LEU A 191 0.86 16.66 0.40
CA LEU A 191 1.78 17.07 1.47
C LEU A 191 1.46 16.24 2.71
N ASN A 192 2.41 15.43 3.17
CA ASN A 192 2.30 14.71 4.44
C ASN A 192 3.16 15.41 5.49
N GLN A 193 2.56 15.72 6.63
CA GLN A 193 3.27 16.27 7.78
C GLN A 193 3.00 15.41 9.01
N ARG A 194 4.06 14.98 9.68
CA ARG A 194 4.02 14.28 10.96
C ARG A 194 4.73 15.10 12.00
N GLU A 195 4.07 15.33 13.13
CA GLU A 195 4.62 16.04 14.29
C GLU A 195 4.46 15.19 15.54
N GLN A 196 5.51 15.13 16.36
CA GLN A 196 5.52 14.43 17.64
C GLN A 196 5.81 15.44 18.76
N ARG A 197 4.89 15.59 19.72
CA ARG A 197 5.03 16.42 20.92
C ARG A 197 4.58 15.64 22.14
N ASP A 198 5.42 15.56 23.17
CA ASP A 198 5.08 14.97 24.48
C ASP A 198 4.38 13.61 24.38
N GLY A 199 4.92 12.70 23.56
CA GLY A 199 4.37 11.37 23.32
C GLY A 199 3.16 11.30 22.38
N SER A 200 2.57 12.45 22.00
CA SER A 200 1.46 12.54 21.04
C SER A 200 1.97 12.67 19.60
N ILE A 201 1.30 12.00 18.66
CA ILE A 201 1.60 12.07 17.22
C ILE A 201 0.41 12.71 16.50
N ALA A 202 0.67 13.82 15.80
CA ALA A 202 -0.28 14.44 14.87
C ALA A 202 0.17 14.18 13.43
N SER A 203 -0.75 13.79 12.54
CA SER A 203 -0.49 13.59 11.11
C SER A 203 -1.50 14.35 10.27
N TYR A 204 -1.00 15.13 9.30
CA TYR A 204 -1.78 15.91 8.37
C TYR A 204 -1.48 15.47 6.94
N LEU A 205 -2.54 15.28 6.13
CA LEU A 205 -2.46 14.94 4.72
C LEU A 205 -3.32 15.94 3.94
N ILE A 206 -2.67 16.74 3.09
CA ILE A 206 -3.37 17.64 2.16
C ILE A 206 -3.21 17.06 0.77
N VAL A 207 -4.32 16.85 0.05
CA VAL A 207 -4.36 16.26 -1.30
C VAL A 207 -5.02 17.22 -2.28
N LYS A 208 -4.43 17.38 -3.45
CA LYS A 208 -5.04 18.03 -4.63
C LYS A 208 -4.96 17.12 -5.84
#